data_AF-A0A1V3WGI9-F1
#
_entry.id   AF-A0A1V3WGI9-F1
#
_cell.length_a   1.000
_cell.length_b   1.000
_cell.length_c   1.000
_cell.angle_alpha   90.00
_cell.angle_beta   90.00
_cell.angle_gamma   90.00
#
_symmetry.space_group_name_H-M   'P 1'
#
loop_
_entity.id
_entity.type
_entity.pdbx_description
1 polymer ?
#
loop_
_entity_poly.entity_id
_entity_poly.type
_entity_poly.pdbx_seq_one_letter_code
_entity_poly.pdbx_strand_id
1 'polypeptide(L)'
;MAGDVKHPTWVLSLTDMLMVADILTDPAAFHHYARTRADMHSAEASAAAEADALGAYLLDRLSILNNAAAEDGTRILIGYSCEALNDFYTRQEAGLAAHKPTTGVPDEVISALANALRQPGWVRCVDAVMAAHSSVWPKWNRFRRKHRRGGTFTLNGQVSLVSIAKIDSSLEHADDSINLNIPAPR
;
A
#
# COMPACT_ATOMS: atom_id res chain seq x y z
N MET A 1 30.38 -20.71 8.25
CA MET A 1 30.35 -19.42 7.54
C MET A 1 28.94 -18.87 7.69
N ALA A 2 28.72 -17.94 8.61
CA ALA A 2 27.45 -17.23 8.71
C ALA A 2 27.43 -16.21 7.56
N GLY A 3 26.62 -16.47 6.54
CA GLY A 3 26.44 -15.56 5.43
C GLY A 3 25.84 -14.25 5.95
N ASP A 4 26.54 -13.16 5.72
CA ASP A 4 26.09 -11.79 5.95
C ASP A 4 24.93 -11.50 4.99
N VAL A 5 23.72 -11.94 5.35
CA VAL A 5 22.51 -11.56 4.63
C VAL A 5 22.23 -10.11 5.00
N LYS A 6 22.78 -9.18 4.22
CA LYS A 6 22.44 -7.75 4.30
C LYS A 6 20.99 -7.57 3.90
N HIS A 7 20.08 -7.79 4.85
CA HIS A 7 18.71 -7.40 4.67
C HIS A 7 18.65 -5.87 4.58
N PRO A 8 18.05 -5.29 3.53
CA PRO A 8 17.85 -3.86 3.47
C PRO A 8 17.08 -3.43 4.72
N THR A 9 17.71 -2.58 5.53
CA THR A 9 17.17 -2.15 6.82
C THR A 9 16.69 -0.71 6.70
N TRP A 10 15.41 -0.50 7.00
CA TRP A 10 14.84 0.85 7.12
C TRP A 10 15.17 1.41 8.50
N VAL A 11 16.10 2.37 8.55
CA VAL A 11 16.46 3.10 9.76
C VAL A 11 15.72 4.44 9.74
N LEU A 12 15.01 4.75 10.82
CA LEU A 12 14.24 5.99 10.96
C LEU A 12 14.20 6.48 12.41
N SER A 13 13.87 7.77 12.59
CA SER A 13 13.62 8.33 13.90
C SER A 13 12.26 7.88 14.46
N LEU A 14 12.11 7.93 15.79
CA LEU A 14 10.83 7.60 16.43
C LEU A 14 9.71 8.57 15.99
N THR A 15 10.03 9.84 15.80
CA THR A 15 9.06 10.86 15.35
C THR A 15 8.56 10.55 13.94
N ASP A 16 9.46 10.20 13.04
CA ASP A 16 9.09 9.80 11.67
C ASP A 16 8.24 8.53 11.68
N MET A 17 8.56 7.56 12.54
CA MET A 17 7.80 6.32 12.68
C MET A 17 6.37 6.61 13.16
N LEU A 18 6.21 7.51 14.12
CA LEU A 18 4.91 7.91 14.64
C LEU A 18 4.09 8.66 13.60
N MET A 19 4.71 9.53 12.80
CA MET A 19 4.06 10.20 11.67
C MET A 19 3.59 9.17 10.62
N VAL A 20 4.46 8.23 10.23
CA VAL A 20 4.09 7.18 9.28
C VAL A 20 2.94 6.33 9.81
N ALA A 21 2.98 5.93 11.08
CA ALA A 21 1.91 5.14 11.71
C ALA A 21 0.61 5.93 11.88
N ASP A 22 0.68 7.25 12.10
CA ASP A 22 -0.50 8.11 12.15
C ASP A 22 -1.16 8.21 10.77
N ILE A 23 -0.38 8.34 9.70
CA ILE A 23 -0.92 8.46 8.34
C ILE A 23 -1.38 7.11 7.78
N LEU A 24 -0.56 6.06 7.92
CA LEU A 24 -0.82 4.71 7.44
C LEU A 24 -1.40 3.86 8.58
N THR A 25 -2.66 4.11 8.91
CA THR A 25 -3.33 3.48 10.05
C THR A 25 -3.65 2.00 9.84
N ASP A 26 -3.69 1.53 8.59
CA ASP A 26 -3.95 0.13 8.28
C ASP A 26 -2.65 -0.68 8.14
N PRO A 27 -2.60 -1.93 8.67
CA PRO A 27 -1.39 -2.75 8.63
C PRO A 27 -0.87 -3.06 7.23
N ALA A 28 -1.77 -3.12 6.23
CA ALA A 28 -1.38 -3.46 4.87
C ALA A 28 -0.60 -2.31 4.22
N ALA A 29 -1.09 -1.08 4.34
CA ALA A 29 -0.42 0.11 3.82
C ALA A 29 0.90 0.35 4.53
N PHE A 30 0.91 0.20 5.87
CA PHE A 30 2.12 0.33 6.67
C PHE A 30 3.18 -0.71 6.27
N HIS A 31 2.79 -1.99 6.19
CA HIS A 31 3.70 -3.07 5.79
C HIS A 31 4.29 -2.84 4.40
N HIS A 32 3.44 -2.51 3.42
CA HIS A 32 3.88 -2.26 2.06
C HIS A 32 4.83 -1.06 2.00
N TYR A 33 4.51 0.04 2.69
CA TYR A 33 5.39 1.21 2.78
C TYR A 33 6.77 0.86 3.37
N ALA A 34 6.80 0.15 4.51
CA ALA A 34 8.05 -0.26 5.16
C ALA A 34 8.93 -1.09 4.22
N ARG A 35 8.31 -1.97 3.42
CA ARG A 35 9.01 -2.77 2.42
C ARG A 35 9.54 -1.91 1.28
N THR A 36 8.71 -1.03 0.69
CA THR A 36 9.14 -0.11 -0.36
C THR A 36 10.29 0.79 0.12
N ARG A 37 10.25 1.23 1.39
CA ARG A 37 11.33 2.01 2.01
C ARG A 37 12.62 1.23 2.17
N ALA A 38 12.55 -0.06 2.54
CA ALA A 38 13.72 -0.93 2.55
C ALA A 38 14.31 -1.10 1.14
N ASP A 39 13.46 -1.28 0.13
CA ASP A 39 13.87 -1.50 -1.26
C ASP A 39 14.51 -0.27 -1.91
N MET A 40 14.24 0.95 -1.40
CA MET A 40 14.95 2.17 -1.85
C MET A 40 16.48 2.05 -1.74
N HIS A 41 16.99 1.30 -0.75
CA HIS A 41 18.43 1.09 -0.62
C HIS A 41 19.00 0.36 -1.84
N SER A 42 18.31 -0.68 -2.31
CA SER A 42 18.69 -1.47 -3.47
C SER A 42 18.57 -0.67 -4.79
N ALA A 43 17.68 0.32 -4.82
CA ALA A 43 17.46 1.20 -5.97
C ALA A 43 18.36 2.46 -5.96
N GLU A 44 19.35 2.54 -5.07
CA GLU A 44 20.19 3.73 -4.85
C GLU A 44 19.37 5.03 -4.70
N ALA A 45 18.17 4.91 -4.12
CA ALA A 45 17.25 6.02 -3.94
C ALA A 45 17.36 6.58 -2.52
N SER A 46 17.27 7.90 -2.39
CA SER A 46 17.21 8.59 -1.11
C SER A 46 16.07 9.59 -1.08
N ALA A 47 15.57 9.89 0.11
CA ALA A 47 14.60 10.95 0.34
C ALA A 47 15.22 12.00 1.27
N ALA A 48 14.88 13.27 1.06
CA ALA A 48 15.37 14.36 1.90
C ALA A 48 14.82 14.27 3.34
N ALA A 49 13.57 13.85 3.48
CA ALA A 49 12.91 13.55 4.75
C ALA A 49 11.96 12.36 4.61
N GLU A 50 11.59 11.72 5.73
CA GLU A 50 10.62 10.61 5.70
C GLU A 50 9.25 11.08 5.21
N ALA A 51 8.87 12.34 5.48
CA ALA A 51 7.64 12.93 4.97
C ALA A 51 7.62 12.99 3.42
N ASP A 52 8.76 13.24 2.77
CA ASP A 52 8.84 13.23 1.30
C ASP A 52 8.67 11.82 0.75
N ALA A 53 9.30 10.82 1.39
CA ALA A 53 9.16 9.43 0.99
C ALA A 53 7.71 8.95 1.16
N LEU A 54 7.07 9.27 2.29
CA LEU A 54 5.67 8.94 2.57
C LEU A 54 4.73 9.66 1.61
N GLY A 55 4.97 10.94 1.34
CA GLY A 55 4.20 11.72 0.39
C GLY A 55 4.28 11.13 -1.03
N ALA A 56 5.48 10.81 -1.50
CA ALA A 56 5.67 10.17 -2.80
C ALA A 56 5.06 8.76 -2.87
N TYR A 57 5.06 8.02 -1.76
CA TYR A 57 4.37 6.75 -1.64
C TYR A 57 2.85 6.88 -1.75
N LEU A 58 2.25 7.89 -1.12
CA LEU A 58 0.82 8.16 -1.20
C LEU A 58 0.40 8.54 -2.62
N LEU A 59 1.25 9.27 -3.35
CA LEU A 59 1.01 9.70 -4.73
C LEU A 59 1.01 8.52 -5.71
N ASP A 60 2.09 7.74 -5.75
CA ASP A 60 2.25 6.69 -6.76
C ASP A 60 3.09 5.49 -6.29
N ARG A 61 3.05 5.19 -4.99
CA ARG A 61 3.74 4.02 -4.40
C ARG A 61 5.23 3.96 -4.68
N LEU A 62 5.87 5.11 -4.90
CA LEU A 62 7.27 5.18 -5.30
C LEU A 62 7.55 4.36 -6.58
N SER A 63 6.63 4.33 -7.53
CA SER A 63 6.76 3.60 -8.80
C SER A 63 8.04 3.94 -9.58
N ILE A 64 8.60 5.14 -9.36
CA ILE A 64 9.89 5.57 -9.91
C ILE A 64 11.04 4.60 -9.61
N LEU A 65 10.96 3.89 -8.47
CA LEU A 65 11.95 2.88 -8.08
C LEU A 65 11.96 1.69 -9.06
N ASN A 66 10.85 1.39 -9.73
CA ASN A 66 10.76 0.30 -10.70
C ASN A 66 11.57 0.59 -11.98
N ASN A 67 11.79 1.87 -12.30
CA ASN A 67 12.52 2.28 -13.50
C ASN A 67 14.03 2.50 -13.22
N ALA A 68 14.44 2.55 -11.96
CA ALA A 68 15.81 2.85 -11.53
C ALA A 68 16.83 1.78 -11.98
N ALA A 69 16.39 0.53 -12.13
CA ALA A 69 17.25 -0.58 -12.48
C ALA A 69 17.79 -0.55 -13.92
N ALA A 70 17.39 0.43 -14.74
CA ALA A 70 17.70 0.46 -16.17
C ALA A 70 18.96 1.25 -16.54
N GLU A 71 19.49 2.11 -15.66
CA GLU A 71 20.65 2.97 -15.98
C GLU A 71 21.71 2.91 -14.88
N ASP A 72 22.88 2.34 -15.21
CA ASP A 72 24.03 2.27 -14.30
C ASP A 72 24.43 3.68 -13.81
N GLY A 73 24.38 3.88 -12.49
CA GLY A 73 24.85 5.10 -11.82
C GLY A 73 23.80 6.20 -11.61
N THR A 74 22.54 5.97 -11.95
CA THR A 74 21.46 6.93 -11.70
C THR A 74 21.03 6.90 -10.23
N ARG A 75 21.32 7.97 -9.49
CA ARG A 75 20.83 8.17 -8.11
C ARG A 75 19.49 8.89 -8.12
N ILE A 76 18.49 8.29 -7.48
CA ILE A 76 17.16 8.90 -7.34
C ILE A 76 17.12 9.71 -6.04
N LEU A 77 16.76 11.00 -6.15
CA LEU A 77 16.48 11.85 -4.99
C LEU A 77 15.00 12.22 -4.98
N ILE A 78 14.31 11.82 -3.92
CA ILE A 78 12.91 12.17 -3.66
C ILE A 78 12.89 13.39 -2.75
N GLY A 79 12.31 14.48 -3.24
CA GLY A 79 12.05 15.68 -2.45
C GLY A 79 10.72 16.31 -2.83
N TYR A 80 10.18 17.13 -1.94
CA TYR A 80 9.00 17.98 -2.19
C TYR A 80 7.72 17.20 -2.53
N SER A 81 7.51 16.04 -1.90
CA SER A 81 6.28 15.24 -2.11
C SER A 81 5.34 15.24 -0.89
N CYS A 82 5.65 16.02 0.14
CA CYS A 82 4.93 16.05 1.41
C CYS A 82 3.77 17.08 1.48
N GLU A 83 3.34 17.69 0.38
CA GLU A 83 2.31 18.75 0.40
C GLU A 83 1.01 18.32 1.11
N ALA A 84 0.51 17.11 0.81
CA ALA A 84 -0.70 16.59 1.43
C ALA A 84 -0.53 16.32 2.94
N LEU A 85 0.68 15.94 3.38
CA LEU A 85 1.01 15.76 4.80
C LEU A 85 1.07 17.11 5.52
N ASN A 86 1.71 18.10 4.89
CA ASN A 86 1.82 19.45 5.41
C ASN A 86 0.44 20.10 5.56
N ASP A 87 -0.43 20.00 4.55
CA ASP A 87 -1.81 20.50 4.63
C ASP A 87 -2.60 19.83 5.77
N PHE A 88 -2.46 18.51 5.93
CA PHE A 88 -3.12 17.77 7.00
C PHE A 88 -2.70 18.27 8.39
N TYR A 89 -1.41 18.28 8.70
CA TYR A 89 -0.93 18.69 10.02
C TYR A 89 -1.14 20.18 10.27
N THR A 90 -0.95 21.04 9.27
CA THR A 90 -1.19 22.50 9.40
C THR A 90 -2.64 22.80 9.75
N ARG A 91 -3.60 22.12 9.08
CA ARG A 91 -5.02 22.29 9.37
C ARG A 91 -5.39 21.75 10.76
N GLN A 92 -4.82 20.61 11.13
CA GLN A 92 -5.05 20.00 12.43
C GLN A 92 -4.57 20.92 13.57
N GLU A 93 -3.37 21.49 13.45
CA GLU A 93 -2.81 22.44 14.41
C GLU A 93 -3.63 23.74 14.48
N ALA A 94 -4.15 24.21 13.34
CA ALA A 94 -5.03 25.38 13.28
C ALA A 94 -6.47 25.11 13.80
N GLY A 95 -6.79 23.88 14.22
CA GLY A 95 -8.15 23.49 14.65
C GLY A 95 -9.18 23.50 13.52
N LEU A 96 -8.72 23.40 12.27
CA LEU A 96 -9.56 23.36 11.07
C LEU A 96 -9.91 21.92 10.68
N ALA A 97 -10.93 21.76 9.84
CA ALA A 97 -11.24 20.47 9.23
C ALA A 97 -10.06 19.99 8.37
N ALA A 98 -9.38 18.95 8.82
CA ALA A 98 -8.25 18.31 8.16
C ALA A 98 -8.67 16.96 7.57
N HIS A 99 -8.23 16.67 6.34
CA HIS A 99 -8.47 15.38 5.69
C HIS A 99 -7.17 14.61 5.66
N LYS A 100 -7.13 13.45 6.32
CA LYS A 100 -5.94 12.61 6.33
C LYS A 100 -5.68 12.07 4.92
N PRO A 101 -4.44 12.15 4.40
CA PRO A 101 -4.08 11.53 3.13
C PRO A 101 -4.38 10.02 3.15
N THR A 102 -4.79 9.48 2.01
CA THR A 102 -5.15 8.05 1.90
C THR A 102 -4.33 7.39 0.82
N THR A 103 -4.23 6.06 0.89
CA THR A 103 -3.65 5.26 -0.20
C THR A 103 -4.55 5.26 -1.44
N GLY A 104 -5.84 5.59 -1.32
CA GLY A 104 -6.80 5.49 -2.42
C GLY A 104 -7.26 4.06 -2.73
N VAL A 105 -6.81 3.07 -1.95
CA VAL A 105 -7.38 1.71 -1.96
C VAL A 105 -8.74 1.76 -1.25
N PRO A 106 -9.81 1.16 -1.81
CA PRO A 106 -11.13 1.19 -1.18
C PRO A 106 -11.15 0.57 0.22
N ASP A 107 -11.88 1.21 1.14
CA ASP A 107 -11.95 0.82 2.56
C ASP A 107 -12.36 -0.65 2.76
N GLU A 108 -13.23 -1.19 1.90
CA GLU A 108 -13.62 -2.61 1.98
C GLU A 108 -12.46 -3.56 1.68
N VAL A 109 -11.55 -3.17 0.78
CA VAL A 109 -10.37 -3.97 0.42
C VAL A 109 -9.37 -3.91 1.56
N ILE A 110 -9.14 -2.71 2.11
CA ILE A 110 -8.30 -2.51 3.31
C ILE A 110 -8.84 -3.32 4.50
N SER A 111 -10.15 -3.26 4.74
CA SER A 111 -10.79 -4.02 5.81
C SER A 111 -10.62 -5.53 5.60
N ALA A 112 -10.78 -6.01 4.37
CA ALA A 112 -10.60 -7.42 4.06
C ALA A 112 -9.14 -7.87 4.28
N LEU A 113 -8.16 -7.05 3.90
CA LEU A 113 -6.75 -7.31 4.17
C LEU A 113 -6.45 -7.31 5.67
N ALA A 114 -7.00 -6.37 6.44
CA ALA A 114 -6.81 -6.32 7.90
C ALA A 114 -7.35 -7.59 8.58
N ASN A 115 -8.54 -8.05 8.17
CA ASN A 115 -9.16 -9.28 8.67
C ASN A 115 -8.35 -10.54 8.31
N ALA A 116 -7.66 -10.52 7.17
CA ALA A 116 -6.85 -11.62 6.69
C ALA A 116 -5.38 -11.60 7.16
N LEU A 117 -4.98 -10.68 8.04
CA LEU A 117 -3.58 -10.44 8.44
C LEU A 117 -2.77 -11.70 8.81
N ARG A 118 -3.42 -12.68 9.43
CA ARG A 118 -2.76 -13.92 9.91
C ARG A 118 -2.79 -15.07 8.91
N GLN A 119 -3.34 -14.85 7.71
CA GLN A 119 -3.53 -15.91 6.73
C GLN A 119 -2.29 -16.07 5.83
N PRO A 120 -1.98 -17.30 5.41
CA PRO A 120 -0.87 -17.54 4.48
C PRO A 120 -1.10 -16.77 3.17
N GLY A 121 -0.02 -16.25 2.58
CA GLY A 121 -0.10 -15.47 1.35
C GLY A 121 -0.51 -14.00 1.54
N TRP A 122 -0.79 -13.56 2.78
CA TRP A 122 -1.19 -12.17 3.06
C TRP A 122 -0.21 -11.14 2.50
N VAL A 123 1.09 -11.30 2.73
CA VAL A 123 2.12 -10.38 2.23
C VAL A 123 2.06 -10.23 0.70
N ARG A 124 1.97 -11.35 -0.03
CA ARG A 124 1.84 -11.33 -1.50
C ARG A 124 0.55 -10.63 -1.93
N CYS A 125 -0.56 -10.85 -1.22
CA CYS A 125 -1.82 -10.19 -1.50
C CYS A 125 -1.74 -8.67 -1.25
N VAL A 126 -1.12 -8.26 -0.15
CA VAL A 126 -0.88 -6.85 0.20
C VAL A 126 -0.04 -6.16 -0.85
N ASP A 127 1.09 -6.77 -1.25
CA ASP A 127 1.98 -6.21 -2.26
C ASP A 127 1.22 -5.98 -3.58
N ALA A 128 0.49 -6.99 -4.06
CA ALA A 128 -0.28 -6.89 -5.30
C ALA A 128 -1.45 -5.89 -5.22
N VAL A 129 -2.11 -5.77 -4.06
CA VAL A 129 -3.18 -4.78 -3.84
C VAL A 129 -2.61 -3.38 -3.79
N MET A 130 -1.56 -3.15 -3.00
CA MET A 130 -1.01 -1.82 -2.79
C MET A 130 -0.26 -1.29 -4.01
N ALA A 131 0.32 -2.17 -4.83
CA ALA A 131 0.94 -1.82 -6.11
C ALA A 131 -0.06 -1.60 -7.26
N ALA A 132 -1.36 -1.88 -7.05
CA ALA A 132 -2.33 -1.67 -8.10
C ALA A 132 -2.53 -0.19 -8.42
N HIS A 133 -2.45 0.15 -9.70
CA HIS A 133 -2.62 1.51 -10.18
C HIS A 133 -4.01 2.07 -9.81
N SER A 134 -4.07 3.35 -9.48
CA SER A 134 -5.28 4.04 -9.01
C SER A 134 -6.51 3.87 -9.93
N SER A 135 -6.27 3.75 -11.24
CA SER A 135 -7.30 3.52 -12.27
C SER A 135 -8.06 2.19 -12.15
N VAL A 136 -7.54 1.24 -11.36
CA VAL A 136 -8.20 -0.06 -11.11
C VAL A 136 -9.40 0.09 -10.17
N TRP A 137 -9.30 0.93 -9.15
CA TRP A 137 -10.31 1.03 -8.09
C TRP A 137 -11.68 1.52 -8.57
N PRO A 138 -11.79 2.47 -9.52
CA PRO A 138 -13.07 2.79 -10.15
C PRO A 138 -13.70 1.59 -10.89
N LYS A 139 -12.90 0.70 -11.49
CA LYS A 139 -13.39 -0.51 -12.17
C LYS A 139 -13.90 -1.52 -11.14
N TRP A 140 -13.15 -1.74 -10.07
CA TRP A 140 -13.57 -2.54 -8.94
C TRP A 140 -14.90 -2.05 -8.36
N ASN A 141 -15.03 -0.74 -8.10
CA ASN A 141 -16.25 -0.16 -7.54
C ASN A 141 -17.47 -0.39 -8.44
N ARG A 142 -17.31 -0.27 -9.77
CA ARG A 142 -18.38 -0.59 -10.73
C ARG A 142 -18.70 -2.08 -10.75
N PHE A 143 -17.68 -2.93 -10.77
CA PHE A 143 -17.84 -4.39 -10.73
C PHE A 143 -18.62 -4.82 -9.48
N ARG A 144 -18.18 -4.40 -8.29
CA ARG A 144 -18.81 -4.70 -7.01
C ARG A 144 -20.28 -4.29 -6.97
N ARG A 145 -20.62 -3.10 -7.49
CA ARG A 145 -22.01 -2.63 -7.57
C ARG A 145 -22.90 -3.55 -8.42
N LYS A 146 -22.36 -4.13 -9.50
CA LYS A 146 -23.07 -5.06 -10.40
C LYS A 146 -23.11 -6.50 -9.84
N HIS A 147 -22.07 -6.90 -9.12
CA HIS A 147 -21.84 -8.28 -8.66
C HIS A 147 -22.04 -8.47 -7.15
N ARG A 148 -23.02 -7.75 -6.55
CA ARG A 148 -23.32 -7.83 -5.11
C ARG A 148 -23.67 -9.24 -4.59
N ARG A 149 -24.06 -10.15 -5.48
CA ARG A 149 -24.44 -11.53 -5.16
C ARG A 149 -23.31 -12.55 -5.37
N GLY A 150 -22.12 -12.11 -5.78
CA GLY A 150 -21.06 -13.01 -6.19
C GLY A 150 -20.34 -12.52 -7.44
N GLY A 151 -19.01 -12.54 -7.40
CA GLY A 151 -18.18 -12.36 -8.59
C GLY A 151 -16.71 -12.21 -8.28
N THR A 152 -15.87 -12.61 -9.23
CA THR A 152 -14.41 -12.53 -9.14
C THR A 152 -13.89 -11.43 -10.06
N PHE A 153 -13.10 -10.51 -9.50
CA PHE A 153 -12.43 -9.44 -10.24
C PHE A 153 -10.93 -9.66 -10.21
N THR A 154 -10.32 -9.93 -11.37
CA THR A 154 -8.88 -10.16 -11.46
C THR A 154 -8.10 -8.84 -11.31
N LEU A 155 -7.20 -8.80 -10.35
CA LEU A 155 -6.30 -7.71 -10.03
C LEU A 155 -4.88 -8.06 -10.47
N ASN A 156 -4.39 -7.36 -11.51
CA ASN A 156 -3.03 -7.49 -12.05
C ASN A 156 -2.59 -8.95 -12.40
N GLY A 157 -3.54 -9.87 -12.57
CA GLY A 157 -3.28 -11.29 -12.87
C GLY A 157 -2.75 -12.13 -11.70
N GLN A 158 -2.47 -11.53 -10.54
CA GLN A 158 -1.86 -12.21 -9.38
C GLN A 158 -2.82 -12.41 -8.22
N VAL A 159 -3.75 -11.47 -8.05
CA VAL A 159 -4.76 -11.49 -7.00
C VAL A 159 -6.12 -11.41 -7.66
N SER A 160 -7.13 -12.02 -7.07
CA SER A 160 -8.51 -11.78 -7.44
C SER A 160 -9.31 -11.28 -6.24
N LEU A 161 -10.12 -10.25 -6.46
CA LEU A 161 -11.03 -9.72 -5.46
C LEU A 161 -12.38 -10.42 -5.65
N VAL A 162 -12.79 -11.22 -4.67
CA VAL A 162 -14.03 -12.01 -4.73
C VAL A 162 -15.08 -11.31 -3.90
N SER A 163 -16.14 -10.80 -4.54
CA SER A 163 -17.29 -10.26 -3.83
C SER A 163 -18.18 -11.41 -3.39
N ILE A 164 -18.41 -11.53 -2.07
CA ILE A 164 -19.19 -12.62 -1.47
C ILE A 164 -20.36 -12.07 -0.64
N ALA A 165 -21.48 -12.80 -0.65
CA ALA A 165 -22.72 -12.30 -0.07
C ALA A 165 -22.74 -12.25 1.46
N LYS A 166 -22.00 -13.13 2.18
CA LYS A 166 -22.06 -13.21 3.66
C LYS A 166 -21.04 -14.16 4.33
N ILE A 167 -19.77 -14.16 3.92
CA ILE A 167 -18.69 -14.89 4.63
C ILE A 167 -17.69 -13.86 5.16
N ASP A 168 -17.02 -14.18 6.27
CA ASP A 168 -15.90 -13.40 6.79
C ASP A 168 -14.79 -13.27 5.73
N SER A 169 -14.06 -12.15 5.77
CA SER A 169 -12.94 -11.96 4.86
C SER A 169 -11.87 -13.04 5.04
N SER A 170 -11.49 -13.67 3.95
CA SER A 170 -10.45 -14.70 3.92
C SER A 170 -9.60 -14.63 2.64
N LEU A 171 -8.47 -15.31 2.67
CA LEU A 171 -7.59 -15.59 1.56
C LEU A 171 -7.74 -17.04 1.17
N GLU A 172 -7.98 -17.28 -0.11
CA GLU A 172 -7.97 -18.61 -0.70
C GLU A 172 -6.92 -18.66 -1.79
N HIS A 173 -6.13 -19.74 -1.83
CA HIS A 173 -5.26 -20.00 -2.96
C HIS A 173 -6.06 -20.70 -4.06
N ALA A 174 -6.09 -20.10 -5.25
CA ALA A 174 -6.67 -20.69 -6.45
C ALA A 174 -5.60 -20.73 -7.54
N ASP A 175 -5.09 -21.94 -7.79
CA ASP A 175 -3.97 -22.23 -8.71
C ASP A 175 -2.73 -21.35 -8.38
N ASP A 176 -2.42 -20.38 -9.24
CA ASP A 176 -1.31 -19.44 -9.11
C ASP A 176 -1.69 -18.08 -8.49
N SER A 177 -2.97 -17.88 -8.16
CA SER A 177 -3.54 -16.61 -7.72
C SER A 177 -4.06 -16.66 -6.28
N ILE A 178 -4.10 -15.49 -5.63
CA ILE A 178 -4.67 -15.34 -4.28
C ILE A 178 -6.03 -14.65 -4.39
N ASN A 179 -7.07 -15.29 -3.89
CA ASN A 179 -8.41 -14.74 -3.80
C ASN A 179 -8.60 -14.01 -2.48
N LEU A 180 -8.87 -12.71 -2.51
CA LEU A 180 -9.29 -11.93 -1.35
C LEU A 180 -10.81 -11.86 -1.32
N ASN A 181 -11.42 -12.53 -0.34
CA ASN A 181 -12.86 -12.53 -0.13
C ASN A 181 -13.30 -11.22 0.56
N ILE A 182 -14.14 -10.45 -0.14
CA ILE A 182 -14.64 -9.15 0.30
C ILE A 182 -16.15 -9.24 0.52
N PRO A 183 -16.63 -9.03 1.75
CA PRO A 183 -18.05 -9.00 2.07
C PRO A 183 -18.79 -7.92 1.28
N ALA A 184 -19.97 -8.27 0.77
CA ALA A 184 -20.92 -7.29 0.26
C ALA A 184 -21.32 -6.31 1.39
N PRO A 185 -21.49 -5.01 1.09
CA PRO A 185 -21.98 -4.06 2.08
C PRO A 185 -23.41 -4.44 2.48
N ARG A 186 -23.71 -4.32 3.78
CA ARG A 186 -25.04 -4.59 4.34
C ARG A 186 -26.12 -3.72 3.69
#